data_AF-A0A258LFF2-F1
#
_entry.id   AF-A0A258LFF2-F1
#
_cell.length_a   1.000
_cell.length_b   1.000
_cell.length_c   1.000
_cell.angle_alpha   90.00
_cell.angle_beta   90.00
_cell.angle_gamma   90.00
#
_symmetry.space_group_name_H-M   'P 1'
#
loop_
_entity.id
_entity.type
_entity.pdbx_description
1 polymer ?
#
loop_
_entity_poly.entity_id
_entity_poly.type
_entity_poly.pdbx_seq_one_letter_code
_entity_poly.pdbx_strand_id
1 'polypeptide(L)'
;ARPDLNFVLLRGNVGTRLGKVESGEMAATLLAYAGLRRLGLHHRASIVLDANIMVPSACQGIVGITVRTADTELCAMLAGIEDPEAKAVATAERALLAALDGSCRTPIGGYARLLDDNFLHLTGLVARADGSFLLKRTATGPKENAEQMGAALGASLKADSPPDIFDI
;
A
#
# COMPACT_ATOMS: atom_id res chain seq x y z
N ALA A 1 5.16 3.13 19.43
CA ALA A 1 4.86 4.48 18.91
C ALA A 1 6.03 5.41 19.19
N ARG A 2 6.19 6.51 18.43
CA ARG A 2 7.22 7.55 18.61
C ARG A 2 6.56 8.93 18.83
N PRO A 3 5.94 9.17 20.01
CA PRO A 3 5.21 10.40 20.29
C PRO A 3 6.14 11.63 20.43
N ASP A 4 7.45 11.39 20.52
CA ASP A 4 8.50 12.40 20.56
C ASP A 4 8.76 13.07 19.19
N LEU A 5 8.21 12.51 18.10
CA LEU A 5 8.37 13.04 16.75
C LEU A 5 7.24 14.00 16.36
N ASN A 6 7.59 15.10 15.69
CA ASN A 6 6.62 16.01 15.08
C ASN A 6 6.44 15.68 13.59
N PHE A 7 5.23 15.27 13.22
CA PHE A 7 4.88 14.98 11.83
C PHE A 7 4.24 16.20 11.17
N VAL A 8 4.85 16.66 10.07
CA VAL A 8 4.36 17.81 9.29
C VAL A 8 3.96 17.37 7.88
N LEU A 9 2.98 18.06 7.30
CA LEU A 9 2.56 17.80 5.93
C LEU A 9 3.67 18.19 4.94
N LEU A 10 3.97 17.27 4.03
CA LEU A 10 4.97 17.47 2.98
C LEU A 10 4.36 17.23 1.60
N ARG A 11 4.48 18.22 0.72
CA ARG A 11 4.02 18.16 -0.67
C ARG A 11 5.16 18.49 -1.64
N GLY A 12 4.92 18.22 -2.92
CA GLY A 12 5.90 18.39 -4.01
C GLY A 12 6.41 17.07 -4.56
N ASN A 13 7.23 17.14 -5.60
CA ASN A 13 7.86 15.97 -6.23
C ASN A 13 9.01 15.44 -5.36
N VAL A 14 9.49 14.23 -5.66
CA VAL A 14 10.56 13.56 -4.90
C VAL A 14 11.79 14.46 -4.70
N GLY A 15 12.28 15.11 -5.77
CA GLY A 15 13.44 16.00 -5.67
C GLY A 15 13.24 17.18 -4.73
N THR A 16 12.09 17.85 -4.78
CA THR A 16 11.75 18.95 -3.87
C THR A 16 11.71 18.48 -2.41
N ARG A 17 11.15 17.29 -2.16
CA ARG A 17 11.07 16.71 -0.81
C ARG A 17 12.44 16.37 -0.25
N LEU A 18 13.33 15.78 -1.06
CA LEU A 18 14.71 15.50 -0.68
C LEU A 18 15.48 16.80 -0.40
N GLY A 19 15.30 17.83 -1.23
CA GLY A 19 15.91 19.14 -1.03
C GLY A 19 15.55 19.79 0.32
N LYS A 20 14.33 19.57 0.83
CA LYS A 20 13.91 20.05 2.17
C LYS A 20 14.59 19.33 3.33
N VAL A 21 14.95 18.05 3.14
CA VAL A 21 15.77 17.32 4.12
C VAL A 21 17.20 17.84 4.08
N GLU A 22 17.74 18.04 2.88
CA GLU A 22 19.11 18.54 2.67
C GLU A 22 19.32 19.97 3.19
N SER A 23 18.31 20.83 3.08
CA SER A 23 18.36 22.20 3.60
C SER A 23 18.19 22.28 5.12
N GLY A 24 17.83 21.18 5.78
CA GLY A 24 17.53 21.16 7.22
C GLY A 24 16.14 21.69 7.59
N GLU A 25 15.24 21.95 6.63
CA GLU A 25 13.83 22.31 6.92
C GLU A 25 13.11 21.17 7.66
N MET A 26 13.53 19.92 7.45
CA MET A 26 13.07 18.76 8.20
C MET A 26 14.18 17.75 8.43
N ALA A 27 14.10 16.99 9.52
CA ALA A 27 15.10 15.99 9.87
C ALA A 27 15.04 14.73 8.99
N ALA A 28 13.86 14.36 8.49
CA ALA A 28 13.64 13.17 7.69
C ALA A 28 12.35 13.27 6.87
N THR A 29 12.23 12.41 5.85
CA THR A 29 11.00 12.21 5.08
C THR A 29 10.77 10.72 4.80
N LEU A 30 9.50 10.34 4.60
CA LEU A 30 9.12 8.99 4.15
C LEU A 30 8.78 9.04 2.66
N LEU A 31 9.42 8.16 1.88
CA LEU A 31 9.19 8.03 0.44
C LEU A 31 9.09 6.55 0.09
N ALA A 32 8.27 6.23 -0.90
CA ALA A 32 8.19 4.88 -1.45
C ALA A 32 9.53 4.52 -2.11
N TYR A 33 10.14 3.40 -1.67
CA TYR A 33 11.43 2.96 -2.17
C TYR A 33 11.39 2.65 -3.68
N ALA A 34 10.26 2.14 -4.19
CA ALA A 34 10.04 1.93 -5.62
C ALA A 34 10.20 3.23 -6.44
N GLY A 35 9.72 4.36 -5.91
CA GLY A 35 9.86 5.67 -6.55
C GLY A 35 11.32 6.12 -6.63
N LEU A 36 12.07 5.93 -5.54
CA LEU A 36 13.51 6.23 -5.52
C LEU A 36 14.29 5.33 -6.49
N ARG A 37 13.99 4.03 -6.55
CA ARG A 37 14.64 3.09 -7.48
C ARG A 37 14.43 3.48 -8.94
N ARG A 38 13.19 3.80 -9.33
CA ARG A 38 12.84 4.24 -10.69
C ARG A 38 13.57 5.50 -11.13
N LEU A 39 13.86 6.39 -10.18
CA LEU A 39 14.58 7.65 -10.42
C LEU A 39 16.11 7.51 -10.30
N GLY A 40 16.64 6.33 -9.99
CA GLY A 40 18.07 6.15 -9.72
C GLY A 40 18.55 6.74 -8.38
N LEU A 41 17.63 7.14 -7.49
CA LEU A 41 17.90 7.82 -6.23
C LEU A 41 17.87 6.89 -5.00
N HIS A 42 17.82 5.57 -5.19
CA HIS A 42 17.73 4.59 -4.10
C HIS A 42 18.89 4.66 -3.10
N HIS A 43 20.07 5.10 -3.54
CA HIS A 43 21.24 5.33 -2.68
C HIS A 43 21.05 6.47 -1.66
N ARG A 44 20.02 7.31 -1.83
CA ARG A 44 19.65 8.37 -0.87
C ARG A 44 18.82 7.84 0.30
N ALA A 45 18.33 6.60 0.23
CA ALA A 45 17.53 6.00 1.31
C ALA A 45 18.45 5.60 2.48
N SER A 46 18.33 6.28 3.61
CA SER A 46 19.09 5.93 4.82
C SER A 46 18.67 4.58 5.41
N ILE A 47 17.36 4.28 5.35
CA ILE A 47 16.76 3.06 5.89
C ILE A 47 15.62 2.64 4.95
N VAL A 48 15.59 1.36 4.57
CA VAL A 48 14.42 0.74 3.93
C VAL A 48 13.63 0.03 5.00
N LEU A 49 12.40 0.49 5.25
CA LEU A 49 11.54 -0.08 6.29
C LEU A 49 10.96 -1.42 5.82
N ASP A 50 11.10 -2.45 6.64
CA ASP A 50 10.47 -3.74 6.42
C ASP A 50 8.94 -3.64 6.58
N ALA A 51 8.20 -4.40 5.77
CA ALA A 51 6.74 -4.37 5.76
C ALA A 51 6.10 -4.83 7.08
N ASN A 52 6.83 -5.61 7.91
CA ASN A 52 6.37 -5.97 9.24
C ASN A 52 6.44 -4.80 10.23
N ILE A 53 7.35 -3.84 9.99
CA ILE A 53 7.51 -2.62 10.79
C ILE A 53 6.50 -1.57 10.34
N MET A 54 6.37 -1.34 9.03
CA MET A 54 5.43 -0.37 8.46
C MET A 54 4.74 -1.01 7.26
N VAL A 55 3.47 -1.39 7.45
CA VAL A 55 2.66 -2.00 6.38
C VAL A 55 2.53 -0.99 5.23
N PRO A 56 2.95 -1.35 4.00
CA PRO A 56 2.82 -0.49 2.83
C PRO A 56 1.37 -0.07 2.55
N SER A 57 1.23 1.03 1.82
CA SER A 57 -0.03 1.35 1.14
C SER A 57 -0.34 0.26 0.11
N ALA A 58 -1.62 -0.08 -0.04
CA ALA A 58 -2.08 -1.02 -1.08
C ALA A 58 -1.50 -0.65 -2.45
N CYS A 59 -0.98 -1.66 -3.16
CA CYS A 59 -0.37 -1.62 -4.48
C CYS A 59 0.88 -0.74 -4.59
N GLN A 60 1.56 -0.44 -3.47
CA GLN A 60 2.78 0.36 -3.52
C GLN A 60 3.84 -0.32 -4.39
N GLY A 61 4.26 0.36 -5.45
CA GLY A 61 5.26 -0.15 -6.38
C GLY A 61 4.70 -0.91 -7.58
N ILE A 62 3.41 -1.21 -7.62
CA ILE A 62 2.74 -1.77 -8.81
C ILE A 62 2.41 -0.64 -9.78
N VAL A 63 2.58 -0.88 -11.09
CA VAL A 63 2.14 0.05 -12.15
C VAL A 63 0.88 -0.52 -12.78
N GLY A 64 -0.24 0.19 -12.64
CA GLY A 64 -1.49 -0.14 -13.32
C GLY A 64 -1.63 0.64 -14.62
N ILE A 65 -2.15 -0.01 -15.66
CA ILE A 65 -2.49 0.61 -16.94
C ILE A 65 -4.01 0.61 -17.05
N THR A 66 -4.61 1.78 -17.27
CA THR A 66 -6.07 1.92 -17.46
C THR A 66 -6.39 2.10 -18.93
N VAL A 67 -7.31 1.29 -19.44
CA VAL A 67 -7.79 1.36 -20.82
C VAL A 67 -9.31 1.33 -20.86
N ARG A 68 -9.89 1.71 -22.01
CA ARG A 68 -11.33 1.54 -22.24
C ARG A 68 -11.63 0.06 -22.38
N THR A 69 -12.67 -0.42 -21.71
CA THR A 69 -13.09 -1.83 -21.78
C THR A 69 -13.56 -2.26 -23.18
N ALA A 70 -14.03 -1.32 -24.00
CA ALA A 70 -14.41 -1.58 -25.39
C ALA A 70 -13.20 -1.79 -26.34
N ASP A 71 -12.00 -1.43 -25.91
CA ASP A 71 -10.76 -1.51 -26.71
C ASP A 71 -10.11 -2.90 -26.57
N THR A 72 -10.80 -3.92 -27.11
CA THR A 72 -10.45 -5.34 -26.90
C THR A 72 -9.10 -5.72 -27.49
N GLU A 73 -8.70 -5.09 -28.60
CA GLU A 73 -7.39 -5.26 -29.22
C GLU A 73 -6.28 -4.78 -28.29
N LEU A 74 -6.40 -3.57 -27.75
CA LEU A 74 -5.43 -3.04 -26.79
C LEU A 74 -5.38 -3.88 -25.50
N CYS A 75 -6.54 -4.36 -25.01
CA CYS A 75 -6.59 -5.27 -23.87
C CYS A 75 -5.79 -6.55 -24.12
N ALA A 76 -5.94 -7.15 -25.32
CA ALA A 76 -5.22 -8.36 -25.68
C ALA A 76 -3.70 -8.12 -25.78
N MET A 77 -3.27 -6.96 -26.30
CA MET A 77 -1.85 -6.60 -26.33
C MET A 77 -1.27 -6.41 -24.92
N LEU A 78 -2.00 -5.73 -24.04
CA LEU A 78 -1.55 -5.46 -22.66
C LEU A 78 -1.49 -6.73 -21.80
N ALA A 79 -2.31 -7.74 -22.08
CA ALA A 79 -2.23 -9.03 -21.42
C ALA A 79 -0.85 -9.70 -21.58
N GLY A 80 -0.12 -9.39 -22.66
CA GLY A 80 1.23 -9.93 -22.90
C GLY A 80 2.33 -9.34 -22.00
N ILE A 81 2.08 -8.22 -21.32
CA ILE A 81 3.02 -7.57 -20.39
C ILE A 81 2.53 -7.58 -18.94
N GLU A 82 1.38 -8.21 -18.68
CA GLU A 82 0.84 -8.34 -17.34
C GLU A 82 1.67 -9.34 -16.53
N ASP A 83 2.14 -8.92 -15.36
CA ASP A 83 2.80 -9.81 -14.42
C ASP A 83 1.74 -10.55 -13.57
N PRO A 84 1.65 -11.89 -13.63
CA PRO A 84 0.60 -12.65 -12.94
C PRO A 84 0.67 -12.55 -11.41
N GLU A 85 1.87 -12.39 -10.85
CA GLU A 85 2.07 -12.23 -9.40
C GLU A 85 1.56 -10.86 -8.94
N ALA A 86 2.00 -9.80 -9.62
CA ALA A 86 1.56 -8.44 -9.36
C ALA A 86 0.04 -8.30 -9.51
N LYS A 87 -0.56 -8.98 -10.49
CA LYS A 87 -2.02 -9.04 -10.66
C LYS A 87 -2.70 -9.64 -9.43
N ALA A 88 -2.24 -10.81 -8.97
CA ALA A 88 -2.83 -11.49 -7.82
C ALA A 88 -2.68 -10.66 -6.52
N VAL A 89 -1.48 -10.11 -6.29
CA VAL A 89 -1.19 -9.20 -5.17
C VAL A 89 -2.09 -7.96 -5.20
N ALA A 90 -2.14 -7.27 -6.34
CA ALA A 90 -2.98 -6.08 -6.50
C ALA A 90 -4.46 -6.39 -6.31
N THR A 91 -4.91 -7.54 -6.77
CA THR A 91 -6.32 -7.98 -6.64
C THR A 91 -6.69 -8.14 -5.16
N ALA A 92 -5.87 -8.82 -4.37
CA ALA A 92 -6.09 -8.99 -2.94
C ALA A 92 -6.05 -7.66 -2.17
N GLU A 93 -5.04 -6.83 -2.43
CA GLU A 93 -4.87 -5.54 -1.74
C GLU A 93 -5.97 -4.53 -2.09
N ARG A 94 -6.43 -4.50 -3.35
CA ARG A 94 -7.55 -3.64 -3.77
C ARG A 94 -8.88 -4.10 -3.18
N ALA A 95 -9.13 -5.41 -3.12
CA ALA A 95 -10.33 -5.94 -2.50
C ALA A 95 -10.39 -5.65 -0.99
N LEU A 96 -9.25 -5.75 -0.31
CA LEU A 96 -9.09 -5.28 1.08
C LEU A 96 -9.46 -3.80 1.23
N LEU A 97 -8.89 -2.94 0.38
CA LEU A 97 -9.15 -1.51 0.46
C LEU A 97 -10.62 -1.16 0.14
N ALA A 98 -11.21 -1.82 -0.85
CA ALA A 98 -12.60 -1.65 -1.23
C ALA A 98 -13.57 -2.03 -0.10
N ALA A 99 -13.30 -3.13 0.61
CA ALA A 99 -14.13 -3.56 1.73
C ALA A 99 -14.06 -2.62 2.95
N LEU A 100 -12.93 -1.95 3.13
CA LEU A 100 -12.74 -0.95 4.19
C LEU A 100 -13.45 0.39 3.86
N ASP A 101 -13.75 0.66 2.59
CA ASP A 101 -14.37 1.91 2.12
C ASP A 101 -13.60 3.17 2.58
N GLY A 102 -12.27 3.05 2.69
CA GLY A 102 -11.41 4.13 3.14
C GLY A 102 -11.06 5.11 2.02
N SER A 103 -10.89 6.38 2.38
CA SER A 103 -10.34 7.39 1.46
C SER A 103 -8.82 7.33 1.44
N CYS A 104 -8.17 8.04 0.52
CA CYS A 104 -6.70 8.21 0.53
C CYS A 104 -6.15 8.89 1.79
N ARG A 105 -7.03 9.38 2.68
CA ARG A 105 -6.67 10.03 3.95
C ARG A 105 -6.85 9.10 5.16
N THR A 106 -7.53 7.96 4.98
CA THR A 106 -7.71 6.97 6.03
C THR A 106 -6.40 6.18 6.22
N PRO A 107 -5.87 6.06 7.45
CA PRO A 107 -4.63 5.31 7.70
C PRO A 107 -4.83 3.80 7.55
N ILE A 108 -4.79 3.34 6.31
CA ILE A 108 -4.96 1.94 5.91
C ILE A 108 -3.67 1.42 5.26
N GLY A 109 -3.24 0.23 5.67
CA GLY A 109 -2.16 -0.53 5.05
C GLY A 109 -2.68 -1.82 4.42
N GLY A 110 -2.07 -2.22 3.30
CA GLY A 110 -2.38 -3.46 2.60
C GLY A 110 -1.14 -3.97 1.89
N TYR A 111 -0.72 -5.19 2.24
CA TYR A 111 0.50 -5.79 1.69
C TYR A 111 0.32 -7.30 1.49
N ALA A 112 0.22 -7.71 0.24
CA ALA A 112 0.22 -9.11 -0.17
C ALA A 112 1.57 -9.52 -0.75
N ARG A 113 1.92 -10.78 -0.55
CA ARG A 113 3.05 -11.43 -1.21
C ARG A 113 2.62 -12.80 -1.70
N LEU A 114 3.11 -13.18 -2.87
CA LEU A 114 3.04 -14.57 -3.31
C LEU A 114 4.07 -15.38 -2.53
N LEU A 115 3.62 -16.52 -2.00
CA LEU A 115 4.40 -17.55 -1.37
C LEU A 115 4.59 -18.71 -2.37
N ASP A 116 5.33 -19.72 -1.94
CA ASP A 116 5.38 -21.00 -2.64
C ASP A 116 3.98 -21.62 -2.79
N ASP A 117 3.85 -22.61 -3.68
CA ASP A 117 2.61 -23.34 -3.95
C ASP A 117 1.42 -22.49 -4.40
N ASN A 118 1.66 -21.29 -4.97
CA ASN A 118 0.64 -20.34 -5.42
C ASN A 118 -0.27 -19.80 -4.29
N PHE A 119 0.24 -19.70 -3.07
CA PHE A 119 -0.49 -19.05 -1.97
C PHE A 119 -0.16 -17.56 -1.88
N LEU A 120 -1.13 -16.73 -1.52
CA LEU A 120 -0.90 -15.35 -1.12
C LEU A 120 -0.90 -15.25 0.40
N HIS A 121 0.00 -14.43 0.94
CA HIS A 121 -0.06 -13.95 2.31
C HIS A 121 -0.37 -12.45 2.29
N LEU A 122 -1.56 -12.08 2.78
CA LEU A 122 -2.04 -10.71 2.82
C LEU A 122 -2.03 -10.19 4.26
N THR A 123 -1.37 -9.07 4.50
CA THR A 123 -1.46 -8.27 5.72
C THR A 123 -2.32 -7.04 5.47
N GLY A 124 -3.32 -6.81 6.32
CA GLY A 124 -4.13 -5.60 6.33
C GLY A 124 -4.01 -4.87 7.67
N LEU A 125 -4.07 -3.54 7.63
CA LEU A 125 -3.96 -2.70 8.81
C LEU A 125 -4.90 -1.50 8.72
N VAL A 126 -5.53 -1.14 9.83
CA VAL A 126 -6.29 0.10 10.03
C VAL A 126 -5.75 0.78 11.30
N ALA A 127 -5.52 2.09 11.25
CA ALA A 127 -5.03 2.85 12.41
C ALA A 127 -5.65 4.24 12.49
N ARG A 128 -5.60 4.86 13.67
CA ARG A 128 -5.86 6.29 13.83
C ARG A 128 -4.60 7.10 13.52
N ALA A 129 -4.78 8.32 13.01
CA ALA A 129 -3.67 9.20 12.63
C ALA A 129 -2.77 9.60 13.82
N ASP A 130 -3.33 9.65 15.03
CA ASP A 130 -2.61 9.91 16.28
C ASP A 130 -1.93 8.66 16.87
N GLY A 131 -2.15 7.48 16.27
CA GLY A 131 -1.62 6.21 16.74
C GLY A 131 -2.32 5.62 17.98
N SER A 132 -3.42 6.22 18.47
CA SER A 132 -4.18 5.73 19.62
C SER A 132 -4.89 4.40 19.37
N PHE A 133 -5.09 4.04 18.11
CA PHE A 133 -5.67 2.78 17.67
C PHE A 133 -4.87 2.21 16.50
N LEU A 134 -4.65 0.89 16.54
CA LEU A 134 -4.07 0.12 15.45
C LEU A 134 -4.63 -1.30 15.51
N LEU A 135 -5.21 -1.76 14.41
CA LEU A 135 -5.64 -3.13 14.21
C LEU A 135 -4.92 -3.69 12.99
N LYS A 136 -4.21 -4.80 13.16
CA LYS A 136 -3.47 -5.51 12.11
C LYS A 136 -3.94 -6.96 12.05
N ARG A 137 -4.23 -7.46 10.85
CA ARG A 137 -4.61 -8.86 10.62
C ARG A 137 -3.91 -9.41 9.38
N THR A 138 -3.82 -10.73 9.33
CA THR A 138 -3.24 -11.45 8.20
C THR A 138 -4.18 -12.55 7.73
N ALA A 139 -4.18 -12.82 6.43
CA ALA A 139 -4.84 -13.96 5.82
C ALA A 139 -3.87 -14.68 4.89
N THR A 140 -4.06 -15.98 4.69
CA THR A 140 -3.28 -16.78 3.75
C THR A 140 -4.20 -17.75 3.03
N GLY A 141 -4.05 -17.86 1.72
CA GLY A 141 -4.90 -18.71 0.88
C GLY A 141 -4.41 -18.77 -0.56
N PRO A 142 -5.03 -19.62 -1.41
CA PRO A 142 -4.68 -19.74 -2.82
C PRO A 142 -4.80 -18.39 -3.55
N LYS A 143 -3.89 -18.10 -4.47
CA LYS A 143 -3.89 -16.84 -5.24
C LYS A 143 -5.15 -16.66 -6.09
N GLU A 144 -5.79 -17.76 -6.47
CA GLU A 144 -7.06 -17.77 -7.20
C GLU A 144 -8.20 -17.14 -6.39
N ASN A 145 -8.08 -17.15 -5.06
CA ASN A 145 -9.03 -16.54 -4.14
C ASN A 145 -8.61 -15.13 -3.71
N ALA A 146 -7.67 -14.47 -4.41
CA ALA A 146 -7.11 -13.17 -4.04
C ALA A 146 -8.19 -12.14 -3.66
N GLU A 147 -9.19 -11.96 -4.52
CA GLU A 147 -10.28 -11.00 -4.30
C GLU A 147 -11.11 -11.34 -3.06
N GLN A 148 -11.55 -12.59 -2.94
CA GLN A 148 -12.33 -13.06 -1.79
C GLN A 148 -11.54 -12.91 -0.48
N MET A 149 -10.26 -13.29 -0.49
CA MET A 149 -9.35 -13.17 0.66
C MET A 149 -9.19 -11.71 1.09
N GLY A 150 -8.98 -10.81 0.13
CA GLY A 150 -8.89 -9.37 0.39
C GLY A 150 -10.17 -8.81 1.00
N ALA A 151 -11.31 -9.08 0.37
CA ALA A 151 -12.61 -8.63 0.84
C ALA A 151 -12.94 -9.14 2.25
N ALA A 152 -12.69 -10.43 2.52
CA ALA A 152 -12.93 -11.04 3.83
C ALA A 152 -12.04 -10.43 4.92
N LEU A 153 -10.75 -10.20 4.64
CA LEU A 153 -9.84 -9.56 5.59
C LEU A 153 -10.26 -8.12 5.86
N GLY A 154 -10.68 -7.37 4.84
CA GLY A 154 -11.17 -6.00 4.99
C GLY A 154 -12.46 -5.92 5.80
N ALA A 155 -13.43 -6.79 5.53
CA ALA A 155 -14.65 -6.88 6.33
C ALA A 155 -14.35 -7.23 7.79
N SER A 156 -13.41 -8.15 8.01
CA SER A 156 -12.94 -8.55 9.34
C SER A 156 -12.30 -7.38 10.09
N LEU A 157 -11.45 -6.59 9.43
CA LEU A 157 -10.87 -5.37 10.01
C LEU A 157 -11.93 -4.31 10.31
N LYS A 158 -12.87 -4.08 9.38
CA LYS A 158 -13.95 -3.10 9.54
C LYS A 158 -14.84 -3.40 10.75
N ALA A 159 -15.19 -4.67 10.94
CA ALA A 159 -16.05 -5.11 12.04
C ALA A 159 -15.48 -4.78 13.44
N ASP A 160 -14.16 -4.83 13.58
CA ASP A 160 -13.45 -4.61 14.86
C ASP A 160 -12.75 -3.25 14.92
N SER A 161 -13.02 -2.37 13.96
CA SER A 161 -12.53 -0.99 13.95
C SER A 161 -13.57 -0.04 14.56
N PRO A 162 -13.16 0.97 15.35
CA PRO A 162 -14.03 2.04 15.78
C PRO A 162 -14.73 2.70 14.58
N PRO A 163 -16.06 2.93 14.61
CA PRO A 163 -16.79 3.49 13.46
C PRO A 163 -16.24 4.82 12.96
N ASP A 164 -15.75 5.66 13.88
CA ASP A 164 -15.22 7.00 13.62
C ASP A 164 -13.90 7.00 12.81
N ILE A 165 -13.24 5.85 12.67
CA ILE A 165 -11.95 5.77 11.98
C ILE A 165 -12.07 6.02 10.47
N PHE A 166 -13.25 5.83 9.90
CA PHE A 166 -13.52 5.99 8.47
C PHE A 166 -14.15 7.35 8.13
N ASP A 167 -14.51 8.17 9.11
CA ASP A 167 -15.22 9.45 8.95
C ASP A 167 -14.29 10.65 8.59
N ILE A 168 -13.21 10.41 7.82
CA ILE A 168 -12.10 11.37 7.56
C ILE A 168 -12.26 12.16 6.25
#